data_AF-A0A7Y3XID8-F1
#
_entry.id   AF-A0A7Y3XID8-F1
#
_cell.length_a   1.000
_cell.length_b   1.000
_cell.length_c   1.000
_cell.angle_alpha   90.00
_cell.angle_beta   90.00
_cell.angle_gamma   90.00
#
_symmetry.space_group_name_H-M   'P 1'
#
loop_
_entity.id
_entity.type
_entity.pdbx_description
1 polymer ?
#
loop_
_entity_poly.entity_id
_entity_poly.type
_entity_poly.pdbx_seq_one_letter_code
_entity_poly.pdbx_strand_id
1 'polypeptide(L)' 'MSKSLVRFIIGLGIISIAFALYGVYKGGKFMDAISGIFIGVSLIGVVLIEQNKKRNKQ' A
#
# COMPACT_ATOMS: atom_id res chain seq x y z
N MET A 1 4.72 15.52 -1.07
CA MET A 1 4.75 14.81 -2.36
C MET A 1 3.83 15.49 -3.36
N SER A 2 4.14 15.39 -4.66
CA SER A 2 3.22 15.82 -5.72
C SER A 2 1.98 14.92 -5.75
N LYS A 3 0.85 15.45 -6.23
CA LYS A 3 -0.40 14.67 -6.35
C LYS A 3 -0.24 13.43 -7.25
N SER A 4 0.69 13.48 -8.21
CA SER A 4 1.03 12.36 -9.08
C SER A 4 1.76 11.25 -8.32
N LEU A 5 2.78 11.60 -7.54
CA LEU A 5 3.54 10.63 -6.73
C LEU A 5 2.67 9.95 -5.67
N VAL A 6 1.76 10.70 -5.04
CA VAL A 6 0.77 10.15 -4.10
C VAL A 6 -0.11 9.09 -4.77
N ARG A 7 -0.67 9.40 -5.95
CA ARG A 7 -1.51 8.45 -6.70
C ARG A 7 -0.70 7.22 -7.14
N PHE A 8 0.55 7.41 -7.53
CA PHE A 8 1.45 6.32 -7.91
C PHE A 8 1.72 5.37 -6.73
N ILE A 9 2.07 5.90 -5.55
CA ILE A 9 2.35 5.09 -4.37
C ILE A 9 1.09 4.34 -3.89
N ILE A 10 -0.07 5.00 -3.89
CA ILE A 10 -1.35 4.35 -3.57
C ILE A 10 -1.64 3.22 -4.58
N GLY A 11 -1.42 3.48 -5.88
CA GLY A 11 -1.57 2.46 -6.92
C GLY A 11 -0.66 1.25 -6.70
N LEU A 12 0.62 1.47 -6.38
CA LEU A 12 1.56 0.41 -6.03
C LEU A 12 1.10 -0.38 -4.79
N GLY A 13 0.57 0.31 -3.77
CA GLY A 13 0.04 -0.34 -2.57
C GLY A 13 -1.14 -1.27 -2.89
N ILE A 14 -2.10 -0.80 -3.70
CA ILE A 14 -3.26 -1.60 -4.13
C ILE A 14 -2.81 -2.81 -4.96
N ILE A 15 -1.91 -2.60 -5.92
CA ILE A 15 -1.37 -3.68 -6.77
C ILE A 15 -0.64 -4.73 -5.91
N SER A 16 0.17 -4.30 -4.95
CA SER A 16 0.87 -5.21 -4.03
C SER A 16 -0.08 -6.10 -3.24
N ILE A 17 -1.16 -5.51 -2.68
CA ILE A 17 -2.21 -6.27 -1.98
C ILE A 17 -2.92 -7.23 -2.94
N ALA A 18 -3.24 -6.78 -4.15
CA ALA A 18 -3.90 -7.62 -5.16
C ALA A 18 -3.05 -8.83 -5.56
N PHE A 19 -1.74 -8.64 -5.77
CA PHE A 19 -0.81 -9.75 -6.06
C PHE A 19 -0.68 -10.72 -4.88
N ALA A 20 -0.64 -10.21 -3.66
CA ALA A 20 -0.60 -11.04 -2.45
C ALA A 20 -1.86 -11.93 -2.37
N LEU A 21 -3.05 -11.34 -2.55
CA LEU A 21 -4.32 -12.07 -2.56
C LEU A 21 -4.42 -13.07 -3.72
N TYR A 22 -3.94 -12.70 -4.91
CA TYR A 22 -3.90 -13.60 -6.06
C TYR A 22 -2.99 -14.81 -5.82
N GLY A 23 -1.86 -14.62 -5.14
CA GLY A 23 -0.97 -15.70 -4.72
C GLY A 23 -1.67 -16.70 -3.80
N VAL A 24 -2.44 -16.23 -2.81
CA VAL A 24 -3.26 -17.09 -1.94
C VAL A 24 -4.35 -17.81 -2.73
N TYR A 25 -5.05 -17.10 -3.62
CA TYR A 25 -6.11 -17.67 -4.44
C TYR A 25 -5.62 -18.82 -5.33
N LYS A 26 -4.37 -18.76 -5.80
CA LYS A 26 -3.73 -19.84 -6.55
C LYS A 26 -3.22 -21.02 -5.70
N GLY A 27 -3.56 -21.06 -4.41
CA GLY A 27 -3.14 -22.11 -3.48
C GLY A 27 -1.84 -21.81 -2.72
N GLY A 28 -1.35 -20.56 -2.79
CA GLY A 28 -0.24 -20.10 -1.94
C GLY A 28 -0.64 -20.00 -0.47
N LYS A 29 0.34 -20.05 0.43
CA LYS A 29 0.07 -19.93 1.87
C LYS A 29 -0.36 -18.51 2.21
N PHE A 30 -1.39 -18.38 3.04
CA PHE A 30 -1.82 -17.07 3.54
C PHE A 30 -0.68 -16.30 4.22
N MET A 31 0.21 -17.02 4.93
CA MET A 31 1.39 -16.43 5.58
C MET A 31 2.32 -15.72 4.60
N ASP A 32 2.43 -16.20 3.36
CA ASP A 32 3.28 -15.57 2.35
C ASP A 32 2.67 -14.24 1.88
N ALA A 33 1.33 -14.16 1.84
CA ALA A 33 0.61 -12.96 1.47
C ALA A 33 0.60 -11.86 2.54
N ILE A 34 0.83 -12.22 3.81
CA ILE A 34 0.97 -11.22 4.90
C ILE A 34 2.07 -10.22 4.56
N SER A 35 3.19 -10.68 4.00
CA SER A 35 4.29 -9.80 3.61
C SER A 35 3.87 -8.76 2.57
N GLY A 36 3.17 -9.17 1.50
CA GLY A 36 2.68 -8.28 0.45
C GLY A 36 1.59 -7.34 0.95
N ILE A 37 0.68 -7.81 1.81
CA ILE A 37 -0.34 -6.97 2.45
C ILE A 37 0.32 -5.92 3.34
N PHE A 38 1.30 -6.32 4.16
CA PHE A 38 2.01 -5.42 5.06
C PHE A 38 2.74 -4.30 4.30
N ILE A 39 3.41 -4.65 3.19
CA ILE A 39 4.07 -3.67 2.31
C ILE A 39 3.05 -2.71 1.71
N GLY A 40 1.94 -3.22 1.16
CA GLY A 40 0.90 -2.39 0.55
C GLY A 40 0.24 -1.44 1.55
N VAL A 41 -0.10 -1.93 2.75
CA VAL A 41 -0.66 -1.10 3.83
C VAL A 41 0.34 -0.06 4.30
N SER A 42 1.63 -0.40 4.42
CA SER A 42 2.68 0.54 4.82
C SER A 42 2.86 1.68 3.81
N LEU A 43 2.82 1.38 2.50
CA LEU A 43 2.90 2.40 1.45
C LEU A 43 1.73 3.38 1.51
N ILE A 44 0.51 2.85 1.67
CA ILE A 44 -0.70 3.67 1.81
C ILE A 44 -0.65 4.48 3.11
N GLY A 45 -0.22 3.86 4.21
CA GLY A 45 -0.10 4.48 5.53
C GLY A 45 0.87 5.66 5.56
N VAL A 46 2.06 5.51 4.98
CA VAL A 46 3.05 6.59 4.86
C VAL A 46 2.47 7.77 4.09
N VAL A 47 1.75 7.51 2.99
CA VAL A 47 1.12 8.56 2.18
C VAL A 47 0.02 9.28 2.96
N LEU A 48 -0.78 8.57 3.74
CA LEU A 48 -1.82 9.17 4.58
C LEU A 48 -1.22 10.03 5.69
N ILE A 49 -0.18 9.54 6.39
CA ILE A 49 0.53 10.29 7.44
C ILE A 49 1.17 11.56 6.86
N GLU A 50 1.84 11.45 5.72
CA GLU A 50 2.49 12.57 5.04
C GLU A 50 1.47 13.65 4.61
N GLN A 51 0.29 13.24 4.12
CA GLN A 51 -0.79 14.15 3.78
C GLN A 51 -1.39 14.83 5.01
N ASN A 52 -1.61 14.09 6.10
CA ASN A 52 -2.16 14.65 7.34
C ASN A 52 -1.17 15.61 8.01
N LYS A 53 0.13 15.29 7.99
CA LYS A 53 1.20 16.16 8.50
C LYS A 53 1.31 17.47 7.73
N LYS A 54 1.10 17.45 6.41
CA LYS A 54 1.04 18.68 5.59
C LYS A 54 -0.18 19.53 5.91
N ARG A 55 -1.31 18.90 6.24
CA ARG A 55 -2.56 19.57 6.59
C ARG A 55 -2.52 20.20 7.99
N ASN A 56 -1.82 19.60 8.95
CA ASN A 56 -1.63 20.14 10.31
C ASN A 56 -0.49 21.16 10.44
N LYS A 57 0.28 21.41 9.37
CA LYS A 57 1.34 22.43 9.32
C LYS A 57 0.93 23.69 8.54
N GLN A 58 -0.32 23.76 8.07
CA GLN A 58 -0.96 24.97 7.57
C GLN A 58 -1.89 25.53 8.64
#